data_AF-A0A7J9ZLB7-F1
#
_entry.id   AF-A0A7J9ZLB7-F1
#
_cell.length_a   1.000
_cell.length_b   1.000
_cell.length_c   1.000
_cell.angle_alpha   90.00
_cell.angle_beta   90.00
_cell.angle_gamma   90.00
#
_symmetry.space_group_name_H-M   'P 1'
#
loop_
_entity.id
_entity.type
_entity.pdbx_description
1 polymer ?
#
loop_
_entity_poly.entity_id
_entity_poly.type
_entity_poly.pdbx_seq_one_letter_code
_entity_poly.pdbx_strand_id
1 'polypeptide(L)'
;GFVNPRDIEQLWRDQFDWVYRELDYAVYGMTLHPDVSGRPQVLLMLERILGYFAEHSGVSFVTMEEATDDFRRRFPFESTERPADY
;
A
#
# COMPACT_ATOMS: atom_id res chain seq x y z
N GLY A 1 -3.92 -17.47 8.12
CA GLY A 1 -4.99 -17.97 7.25
C GLY A 1 -4.58 -19.30 6.66
N PHE A 2 -5.55 -20.10 6.21
CA PHE A 2 -5.32 -21.36 5.49
C PHE A 2 -5.24 -21.17 3.96
N VAL A 3 -5.50 -19.94 3.47
CA VAL A 3 -5.38 -19.57 2.05
C VAL A 3 -3.92 -19.49 1.64
N ASN A 4 -3.61 -19.92 0.42
CA ASN A 4 -2.28 -19.90 -0.15
C ASN A 4 -1.74 -18.46 -0.24
N PRO A 5 -0.56 -18.15 0.31
CA PRO A 5 0.03 -16.81 0.21
C PRO A 5 0.21 -16.30 -1.22
N ARG A 6 0.35 -17.18 -2.22
CA ARG A 6 0.47 -16.76 -3.63
C ARG A 6 -0.82 -16.13 -4.17
N ASP A 7 -1.98 -16.59 -3.72
CA ASP A 7 -3.26 -16.01 -4.13
C ASP A 7 -3.47 -14.64 -3.47
N ILE A 8 -3.02 -14.51 -2.22
CA ILE A 8 -3.02 -13.22 -1.50
C ILE A 8 -2.04 -12.23 -2.13
N GLU A 9 -0.86 -12.70 -2.56
CA GLU A 9 0.11 -11.88 -3.29
C GLU A 9 -0.49 -11.30 -4.56
N GLN A 10 -1.14 -12.14 -5.37
CA GLN A 10 -1.79 -11.69 -6.60
C GLN A 10 -2.88 -10.66 -6.29
N LEU A 11 -3.72 -10.93 -5.30
CA LEU A 11 -4.78 -10.02 -4.87
C LEU A 11 -4.23 -8.64 -4.45
N TRP A 12 -3.12 -8.61 -3.71
CA TRP A 12 -2.49 -7.35 -3.28
C TRP A 12 -1.80 -6.63 -4.43
N ARG A 13 -1.18 -7.36 -5.37
CA ARG A 13 -0.65 -6.78 -6.61
C ARG A 13 -1.76 -6.14 -7.44
N ASP A 14 -2.88 -6.83 -7.65
CA ASP A 14 -4.00 -6.32 -8.45
C ASP A 14 -4.60 -5.03 -7.83
N GLN A 15 -4.71 -4.98 -6.50
CA GLN A 15 -5.14 -3.77 -5.80
C GLN A 15 -4.15 -2.62 -6.00
N PHE A 16 -2.86 -2.88 -5.85
CA PHE A 16 -1.82 -1.88 -6.07
C PHE A 16 -1.80 -1.40 -7.53
N ASP A 17 -1.87 -2.30 -8.51
CA ASP A 17 -1.82 -1.97 -9.94
C ASP A 17 -3.00 -1.09 -10.36
N TRP A 18 -4.20 -1.37 -9.82
CA TRP A 18 -5.36 -0.53 -10.06
C TRP A 18 -5.17 0.87 -9.46
N VAL A 19 -4.75 0.96 -8.20
CA VAL A 19 -4.48 2.24 -7.53
C VAL A 19 -3.41 3.03 -8.27
N TYR A 20 -2.29 2.39 -8.63
CA TYR A 20 -1.16 3.01 -9.30
C TYR A 20 -1.52 3.52 -10.70
N ARG A 21 -2.40 2.81 -11.41
CA ARG A 21 -2.85 3.19 -12.75
C ARG A 21 -3.88 4.33 -12.75
N GLU A 22 -4.73 4.40 -11.73
CA GLU A 22 -5.89 5.30 -11.72
C GLU A 22 -5.70 6.55 -10.86
N LEU A 23 -4.80 6.53 -9.86
CA LEU A 23 -4.65 7.62 -8.89
C LEU A 23 -3.25 8.24 -8.93
N ASP A 24 -3.19 9.54 -9.24
CA ASP A 24 -1.95 10.33 -9.17
C ASP A 24 -1.45 10.53 -7.71
N TYR A 25 -2.35 10.37 -6.73
CA TYR A 25 -2.04 10.44 -5.32
C TYR A 25 -2.88 9.43 -4.54
N ALA A 26 -2.21 8.53 -3.81
CA ALA A 26 -2.85 7.54 -2.96
C ALA A 26 -1.97 7.12 -1.78
N VAL A 27 -2.60 6.62 -0.72
CA VAL A 27 -1.95 5.91 0.38
C VAL A 27 -2.42 4.45 0.32
N TYR A 28 -1.51 3.53 -0.02
CA TYR A 28 -1.80 2.10 -0.05
C TYR A 28 -1.39 1.44 1.27
N GLY A 29 -2.35 1.27 2.18
CA GLY A 29 -2.11 0.73 3.52
C GLY A 29 -2.18 -0.80 3.57
N MET A 30 -1.17 -1.43 4.17
CA MET A 30 -1.16 -2.88 4.42
C MET A 30 -1.11 -3.18 5.92
N THR A 31 -2.12 -3.86 6.44
CA THR A 31 -2.14 -4.29 7.84
C THR A 31 -1.58 -5.70 7.98
N LEU A 32 -0.52 -5.85 8.75
CA LEU A 32 0.17 -7.11 9.01
C LEU A 32 0.08 -7.47 10.49
N HIS A 33 0.05 -8.76 10.80
CA HIS A 33 0.08 -9.25 12.18
C HIS A 33 1.20 -10.28 12.32
N PRO A 34 2.03 -10.23 13.37
CA PRO A 34 3.15 -11.17 13.52
C PRO A 34 2.69 -12.64 13.53
N ASP A 35 1.50 -12.91 14.07
CA ASP A 35 0.86 -14.24 14.15
C ASP A 35 0.68 -14.93 12.78
N VAL A 36 0.56 -14.13 11.72
CA VAL A 36 0.32 -14.59 10.35
C VAL A 36 1.49 -14.20 9.45
N SER A 37 1.86 -12.93 9.42
CA SER A 37 2.88 -12.36 8.55
C SER A 37 4.30 -12.77 8.93
N GLY A 38 4.54 -13.21 10.17
CA GLY A 38 5.82 -13.75 10.61
C GLY A 38 6.07 -15.20 10.17
N ARG A 39 5.11 -15.87 9.51
CA ARG A 39 5.29 -17.25 9.05
C ARG A 39 6.17 -17.29 7.79
N PRO A 40 7.09 -18.27 7.64
CA PRO A 40 8.08 -18.27 6.55
C PRO A 40 7.50 -18.07 5.14
N GLN A 41 6.40 -18.75 4.82
CA GLN A 41 5.74 -18.62 3.51
C GLN A 41 5.14 -17.23 3.24
N VAL A 42 4.78 -16.50 4.30
CA VAL A 42 4.26 -15.13 4.21
C VAL A 42 5.42 -14.13 4.19
N LEU A 43 6.51 -14.39 4.91
CA LEU A 43 7.74 -13.59 4.79
C LEU A 43 8.27 -13.56 3.35
N LEU A 44 8.35 -14.73 2.69
CA LEU A 44 8.74 -14.79 1.28
C LEU A 44 7.76 -14.04 0.37
N MET A 45 6.47 -14.02 0.69
CA MET A 45 5.46 -13.24 -0.02
C MET A 45 5.69 -11.74 0.13
N LEU A 46 5.98 -11.29 1.36
CA LEU A 46 6.28 -9.89 1.65
C LEU A 46 7.54 -9.43 0.94
N GLU A 47 8.61 -10.23 0.91
CA GLU A 47 9.83 -9.89 0.16
C GLU A 47 9.54 -9.61 -1.32
N ARG A 48 8.75 -10.47 -1.97
CA ARG A 48 8.40 -10.29 -3.40
C ARG A 48 7.51 -9.09 -3.64
N ILE A 49 6.52 -8.86 -2.78
CA ILE A 49 5.58 -7.77 -2.99
C ILE A 49 6.21 -6.40 -2.71
N LEU A 50 7.07 -6.31 -1.69
CA LEU A 50 7.82 -5.10 -1.39
C LEU A 50 8.83 -4.80 -2.53
N GLY A 51 9.48 -5.83 -3.07
CA GLY A 51 10.32 -5.69 -4.26
C GLY A 51 9.54 -5.16 -5.46
N TYR A 52 8.37 -5.73 -5.73
CA TYR A 52 7.49 -5.28 -6.81
C TYR A 52 7.06 -3.81 -6.65
N PHE A 53 6.62 -3.40 -5.47
CA PHE A 53 6.25 -2.00 -5.23
C PHE A 53 7.43 -1.04 -5.41
N ALA A 54 8.63 -1.43 -4.98
CA ALA A 54 9.84 -0.61 -5.11
C ALA A 54 10.29 -0.39 -6.58
N GLU A 55 9.85 -1.25 -7.52
CA GLU A 55 10.13 -1.09 -8.95
C GLU A 55 9.30 0.03 -9.61
N HIS A 56 8.25 0.52 -8.95
CA HIS A 56 7.33 1.51 -9.51
C HIS A 56 7.76 2.94 -9.17
N SER A 57 7.92 3.78 -10.21
CA SER A 57 8.29 5.19 -10.04
C SER A 57 7.25 5.94 -9.20
N GLY A 58 7.69 6.80 -8.29
CA GLY A 58 6.81 7.60 -7.43
C GLY A 58 6.35 6.89 -6.16
N VAL A 59 6.63 5.58 -6.00
CA VAL A 59 6.35 4.87 -4.75
C VAL A 59 7.35 5.26 -3.66
N SER A 60 6.84 5.56 -2.47
CA SER A 60 7.63 5.80 -1.26
C SER A 60 7.06 4.98 -0.11
N PHE A 61 7.93 4.32 0.65
CA PHE A 61 7.54 3.62 1.87
C PHE A 61 7.63 4.61 3.04
N VAL A 62 6.51 4.84 3.69
CA VAL A 62 6.37 5.84 4.77
C VAL A 62 5.64 5.25 5.97
N THR A 63 5.82 5.89 7.11
CA THR A 63 4.99 5.68 8.30
C THR A 63 3.59 6.27 8.10
N MET A 64 2.63 5.81 8.91
CA MET A 64 1.28 6.38 8.90
C MET A 64 1.25 7.85 9.35
N GLU A 65 2.22 8.28 10.17
CA GLU A 65 2.38 9.67 10.58
C GLU A 65 2.80 10.54 9.38
N GLU A 66 3.85 10.14 8.65
CA GLU A 66 4.29 10.84 7.44
C GLU A 66 3.19 10.90 6.37
N ALA A 67 2.41 9.83 6.18
CA ALA A 67 1.26 9.84 5.28
C ALA A 67 0.18 10.84 5.73
N THR A 68 -0.06 10.94 7.04
CA THR A 68 -1.03 11.90 7.62
C THR A 68 -0.55 13.34 7.45
N ASP A 69 0.73 13.59 7.68
CA ASP A 69 1.33 14.93 7.53
C ASP A 69 1.34 15.38 6.07
N ASP A 70 1.71 14.49 5.14
CA ASP A 70 1.62 14.76 3.71
C ASP A 70 0.18 15.06 3.27
N PHE A 71 -0.79 14.27 3.74
CA PHE A 71 -2.20 14.49 3.46
C PHE A 71 -2.67 15.87 3.94
N ARG A 72 -2.38 16.24 5.20
CA ARG A 72 -2.75 17.55 5.76
C ARG A 72 -2.12 18.71 5.04
N ARG A 73 -0.89 18.53 4.53
CA ARG A 73 -0.19 19.54 3.74
C ARG A 73 -0.80 19.71 2.35
N ARG A 74 -1.21 18.63 1.69
CA ARG A 74 -1.86 18.65 0.37
C ARG A 74 -3.31 19.11 0.43
N PHE A 75 -4.03 18.68 1.46
CA PHE A 75 -5.45 18.98 1.67
C PHE A 75 -5.67 19.61 3.05
N PRO A 76 -5.26 20.88 3.25
CA PRO A 76 -5.49 21.60 4.51
C PRO A 76 -6.98 21.70 4.84
N PHE A 77 -7.31 21.78 6.13
CA PHE A 77 -8.69 21.89 6.58
C PHE A 77 -9.41 23.13 6.02
N GLU A 78 -8.71 24.25 5.83
CA GLU A 78 -9.31 25.44 5.22
C GLU A 78 -9.51 25.33 3.70
N SER A 79 -8.88 24.34 3.05
CA SER A 79 -9.01 24.13 1.61
C SER A 79 -10.31 23.40 1.27
N THR A 80 -10.90 23.72 0.12
CA THR A 80 -12.00 22.96 -0.49
C THR A 80 -11.53 21.85 -1.41
N GLU A 81 -10.23 21.80 -1.75
CA GLU A 81 -9.66 20.72 -2.58
C GLU A 81 -9.68 19.39 -1.81
N ARG A 82 -9.96 18.30 -2.52
CA ARG A 82 -10.00 16.94 -1.97
C ARG A 82 -9.28 15.99 -2.94
N PRO A 83 -8.77 14.85 -2.44
CA PRO A 83 -8.28 13.80 -3.32
C PRO A 83 -9.37 13.37 -4.32
N ALA A 84 -8.96 12.79 -5.44
CA ALA A 84 -9.91 12.17 -6.35
C ALA A 84 -10.67 11.04 -5.62
N ASP A 85 -12.00 11.06 -5.72
CA ASP A 85 -12.85 9.96 -5.25
C ASP A 85 -12.71 8.76 -6.22
N TYR A 86 -12.76 7.54 -5.68
CA TYR A 86 -12.79 6.28 -6.44
C TYR A 86 -14.03 5.44 -6.15
#